data_AF-I7LCQ1-F1
#
_entry.id   AF-I7LCQ1-F1
#
_cell.length_a   1.000
_cell.length_b   1.000
_cell.length_c   1.000
_cell.angle_alpha   90.00
_cell.angle_beta   90.00
_cell.angle_gamma   90.00
#
_symmetry.space_group_name_H-M   'P 1'
#
loop_
_entity.id
_entity.type
_entity.pdbx_description
1 polymer ?
#
loop_
_entity_poly.entity_id
_entity_poly.type
_entity_poly.pdbx_seq_one_letter_code
_entity_poly.pdbx_strand_id
1 'polypeptide(L)'
;METLRFKKDDFQFIKEKYPQLYKIYKNPYEKNGIVYVPLPSYDIYEKYSDETVGCIGDSLNEAHSDLNEDGLRLEAAWDYADWSED
;
A
#
# COMPACT_ATOMS: atom_id res chain seq x y z
N MET A 1 18.08 1.44 -5.61
CA MET A 1 17.11 0.78 -4.69
C MET A 1 16.05 1.81 -4.43
N GLU A 2 14.84 1.50 -4.87
CA GLU A 2 13.71 2.42 -4.80
C GLU A 2 13.04 2.38 -3.42
N THR A 3 12.11 3.28 -3.21
CA THR A 3 11.29 3.35 -2.00
C THR A 3 9.87 3.64 -2.44
N LEU A 4 8.89 2.88 -1.94
CA LEU A 4 7.50 3.31 -2.05
C LEU A 4 7.30 4.54 -1.17
N ARG A 5 6.54 5.51 -1.67
CA ARG A 5 6.29 6.79 -0.96
C ARG A 5 4.79 6.95 -0.69
N PHE A 6 4.37 6.67 0.53
CA PHE A 6 2.97 6.84 0.93
C PHE A 6 2.74 8.22 1.53
N LYS A 7 1.57 8.82 1.26
CA LYS A 7 1.09 9.91 2.12
C LYS A 7 0.87 9.36 3.52
N LYS A 8 1.15 10.16 4.54
CA LYS A 8 0.99 9.75 5.95
C LYS A 8 -0.39 9.19 6.26
N ASP A 9 -1.44 9.85 5.78
CA ASP A 9 -2.83 9.44 6.05
C ASP A 9 -3.19 8.12 5.35
N ASP A 10 -2.64 7.87 4.18
CA ASP A 10 -2.84 6.61 3.45
C ASP A 10 -2.07 5.47 4.12
N PHE A 11 -0.85 5.74 4.60
CA PHE A 11 -0.08 4.75 5.35
C PHE A 11 -0.75 4.39 6.69
N GLN A 12 -1.33 5.37 7.37
CA GLN A 12 -2.12 5.14 8.58
C GLN A 12 -3.40 4.35 8.29
N PHE A 13 -4.09 4.66 7.19
CA PHE A 13 -5.23 3.88 6.71
C PHE A 13 -4.87 2.42 6.45
N ILE A 14 -3.76 2.15 5.76
CA ILE A 14 -3.25 0.78 5.51
C ILE A 14 -2.98 0.06 6.83
N LYS A 15 -2.37 0.75 7.80
CA LYS A 15 -2.10 0.19 9.13
C LYS A 15 -3.37 -0.23 9.88
N GLU A 16 -4.44 0.54 9.76
CA GLU A 16 -5.70 0.31 10.46
C GLU A 16 -6.59 -0.72 9.77
N LYS A 17 -6.72 -0.62 8.45
CA LYS A 17 -7.66 -1.43 7.65
C LYS A 17 -7.05 -2.70 7.08
N TYR A 18 -5.75 -2.67 6.79
CA TYR A 18 -5.02 -3.78 6.18
C TYR A 18 -3.80 -4.16 7.02
N PRO A 19 -3.99 -4.58 8.30
CA PRO A 19 -2.87 -4.86 9.20
C PRO A 19 -1.98 -6.01 8.70
N GLN A 20 -2.48 -6.91 7.86
CA GLN A 20 -1.69 -7.95 7.17
C GLN A 20 -0.68 -7.35 6.19
N LEU A 21 -1.13 -6.41 5.34
CA LEU A 21 -0.28 -5.69 4.40
C LEU A 21 0.72 -4.79 5.14
N TYR A 22 0.28 -4.09 6.17
CA TYR A 22 1.18 -3.25 6.97
C TYR A 22 2.34 -4.06 7.61
N LYS A 23 2.10 -5.31 8.04
CA LYS A 23 3.13 -6.16 8.67
C LYS A 23 4.24 -6.58 7.71
N ILE A 24 3.99 -6.60 6.40
CA ILE A 24 5.02 -7.00 5.42
C ILE A 24 5.98 -5.87 5.09
N TYR A 25 5.57 -4.60 5.23
CA TYR A 25 6.44 -3.44 5.08
C TYR A 25 7.58 -3.45 6.11
N LYS A 26 8.81 -3.37 5.61
CA LYS A 26 10.02 -3.43 6.45
C LYS A 26 10.66 -2.06 6.57
N ASN A 27 10.90 -1.65 7.82
CA ASN A 27 11.59 -0.41 8.18
C ASN A 27 10.98 0.87 7.56
N PRO A 28 9.65 1.08 7.64
CA PRO A 28 9.07 2.33 7.20
C PRO A 28 9.61 3.51 8.02
N TYR A 29 9.86 4.63 7.38
CA TYR A 29 10.30 5.85 8.05
C TYR A 29 9.58 7.08 7.48
N GLU A 30 9.33 8.07 8.33
CA GLU A 30 8.66 9.31 7.94
C GLU A 30 9.68 10.42 7.70
N LYS A 31 9.53 11.16 6.60
CA LYS A 31 10.27 12.40 6.32
C LYS A 31 9.37 13.37 5.57
N ASN A 32 9.27 14.61 6.03
CA ASN A 32 8.47 15.67 5.40
C ASN A 32 6.99 15.28 5.14
N GLY A 33 6.36 14.51 6.04
CA GLY A 33 4.97 14.08 5.91
C GLY A 33 4.72 12.95 4.90
N ILE A 34 5.79 12.38 4.33
CA ILE A 34 5.76 11.20 3.48
C ILE A 34 6.36 10.03 4.24
N VAL A 35 5.71 8.86 4.14
CA VAL A 35 6.22 7.61 4.67
C VAL A 35 6.91 6.85 3.56
N TYR A 36 8.19 6.57 3.77
CA TYR A 36 9.04 5.84 2.85
C TYR A 36 9.11 4.38 3.30
N VAL A 37 8.83 3.45 2.39
CA VAL A 37 9.02 2.01 2.59
C VAL A 37 10.15 1.55 1.68
N PRO A 38 11.31 1.16 2.24
CA PRO A 38 12.44 0.65 1.45
C PRO A 38 12.10 -0.58 0.60
N LEU A 39 12.56 -0.57 -0.67
CA LEU A 39 12.54 -1.71 -1.58
C LEU A 39 13.99 -2.18 -1.84
N PRO A 40 14.54 -3.07 -1.00
CA PRO A 40 15.92 -3.54 -1.14
C PRO A 40 16.11 -4.53 -2.30
N SER A 41 15.04 -5.11 -2.84
CA SER A 41 15.12 -5.97 -4.02
C SER A 41 13.79 -5.97 -4.76
N TYR A 42 13.86 -6.40 -6.03
CA TYR A 42 12.66 -6.61 -6.84
C TYR A 42 11.75 -7.69 -6.25
N ASP A 43 12.30 -8.76 -5.66
CA ASP A 43 11.49 -9.79 -4.96
C ASP A 43 10.65 -9.20 -3.79
N ILE A 44 11.18 -8.18 -3.10
CA ILE A 44 10.42 -7.51 -2.04
C ILE A 44 9.33 -6.62 -2.64
N TYR A 45 9.60 -5.96 -3.76
CA TYR A 45 8.59 -5.22 -4.51
C TYR A 45 7.46 -6.14 -4.98
N GLU A 46 7.76 -7.25 -5.66
CA GLU A 46 6.74 -8.21 -6.11
C GLU A 46 5.90 -8.72 -4.94
N LYS A 47 6.54 -9.09 -3.82
CA LYS A 47 5.82 -9.49 -2.61
C LYS A 47 4.85 -8.42 -2.10
N TYR A 48 5.26 -7.16 -2.14
CA TYR A 48 4.42 -6.05 -1.68
C TYR A 48 3.25 -5.82 -2.63
N SER A 49 3.50 -5.90 -3.94
CA SER A 49 2.49 -5.76 -4.98
C SER A 49 1.46 -6.89 -4.92
N ASP A 50 1.90 -8.15 -4.86
CA ASP A 50 1.03 -9.32 -4.78
C ASP A 50 0.07 -9.28 -3.59
N GLU A 51 0.60 -8.97 -2.40
CA GLU A 51 -0.23 -8.88 -1.18
C GLU A 51 -1.24 -7.74 -1.28
N THR A 52 -0.86 -6.64 -1.94
CA THR A 52 -1.74 -5.49 -2.14
C THR A 52 -2.87 -5.83 -3.09
N VAL A 53 -2.55 -6.44 -4.24
CA VAL A 53 -3.56 -6.92 -5.20
C VAL A 53 -4.52 -7.89 -4.52
N GLY A 54 -4.02 -8.79 -3.66
CA GLY A 54 -4.85 -9.65 -2.83
C GLY A 54 -5.80 -8.87 -1.92
N CYS A 55 -5.27 -7.89 -1.16
CA CYS A 55 -6.09 -7.05 -0.28
C CYS A 55 -7.15 -6.23 -1.05
N ILE A 56 -6.82 -5.73 -2.24
CA ILE A 56 -7.77 -5.03 -3.13
C ILE A 56 -8.85 -6.01 -3.59
N GLY A 57 -8.47 -7.20 -4.06
CA GLY A 57 -9.41 -8.24 -4.51
C GLY A 57 -10.39 -8.71 -3.43
N ASP A 58 -9.95 -8.69 -2.17
CA ASP A 58 -10.80 -9.03 -1.02
C ASP A 58 -11.69 -7.85 -0.55
N SER A 59 -11.42 -6.63 -1.01
CA SER A 59 -12.12 -5.40 -0.58
C SER A 59 -13.32 -5.09 -1.47
N LEU A 60 -14.28 -6.01 -1.51
CA LEU A 60 -15.48 -5.85 -2.33
C LEU A 60 -16.64 -5.22 -1.56
N ASN A 61 -17.57 -4.62 -2.29
CA ASN A 61 -18.87 -4.17 -1.77
C ASN A 61 -19.73 -5.38 -1.35
N GLU A 62 -20.88 -5.12 -0.71
CA GLU A 62 -21.79 -6.19 -0.25
C GLU A 62 -22.29 -7.11 -1.38
N ALA A 63 -22.34 -6.59 -2.61
CA ALA A 63 -22.73 -7.35 -3.79
C ALA A 63 -21.60 -8.20 -4.38
N HIS A 64 -20.38 -8.08 -3.85
CA HIS A 64 -19.16 -8.69 -4.37
C HIS A 64 -18.90 -8.40 -5.86
N SER A 65 -19.44 -7.31 -6.39
CA SER A 65 -19.35 -6.94 -7.81
C SER A 65 -18.23 -5.94 -8.09
N ASP A 66 -17.99 -5.03 -7.15
CA ASP A 66 -17.07 -3.90 -7.30
C ASP A 66 -16.28 -3.71 -6.01
N LEU A 67 -15.19 -2.94 -6.08
CA LEU A 67 -14.45 -2.51 -4.91
C LEU A 67 -15.32 -1.64 -4.01
N ASN A 68 -15.20 -1.85 -2.70
CA ASN A 68 -15.75 -0.94 -1.70
C ASN A 68 -14.84 0.30 -1.52
N GLU A 69 -15.26 1.25 -0.69
CA GLU A 69 -14.50 2.49 -0.45
C GLU A 69 -13.08 2.23 0.08
N ASP A 70 -12.91 1.23 0.94
CA ASP A 70 -11.60 0.86 1.47
C ASP A 70 -10.69 0.31 0.36
N GLY A 71 -11.23 -0.55 -0.52
CA GLY A 71 -10.51 -1.12 -1.67
C GLY A 71 -10.06 -0.06 -2.67
N LEU A 72 -10.94 0.87 -3.04
CA LEU A 72 -10.62 1.99 -3.92
C LEU A 72 -9.55 2.90 -3.31
N ARG A 73 -9.62 3.13 -1.99
CA ARG A 73 -8.62 3.93 -1.30
C ARG A 73 -7.26 3.22 -1.23
N LEU A 74 -7.24 1.91 -1.05
CA LEU A 74 -6.01 1.12 -1.06
C LEU A 74 -5.33 1.17 -2.43
N GLU A 75 -6.10 0.98 -3.51
CA GLU A 75 -5.62 1.09 -4.89
C GLU A 75 -4.98 2.47 -5.13
N ALA A 76 -5.71 3.56 -4.82
CA ALA A 76 -5.19 4.91 -4.99
C ALA A 76 -3.93 5.21 -4.14
N ALA A 77 -3.85 4.66 -2.93
CA ALA A 77 -2.68 4.80 -2.07
C ALA A 77 -1.44 4.11 -2.67
N TRP A 78 -1.64 2.96 -3.31
CA TRP A 78 -0.58 2.21 -3.95
C TRP A 78 -0.13 2.80 -5.27
N ASP A 79 -1.07 3.22 -6.13
CA ASP A 79 -0.76 3.94 -7.37
C ASP A 79 0.10 5.17 -7.09
N TYR A 80 -0.24 5.95 -6.04
CA TYR A 80 0.58 7.08 -5.62
C TYR A 80 1.98 6.65 -5.17
N ALA A 81 2.07 5.56 -4.40
CA ALA A 81 3.32 5.12 -3.80
C ALA A 81 4.30 4.55 -4.83
N ASP A 82 3.79 3.81 -5.81
CA ASP A 82 4.55 3.20 -6.89
C ASP A 82 4.95 4.21 -7.98
N TRP A 83 4.05 5.14 -8.33
CA TRP A 83 4.30 6.12 -9.39
C TRP A 83 5.19 7.29 -8.97
N SER A 84 5.50 7.43 -7.69
CA SER A 84 6.27 8.56 -7.16
C SER A 84 7.76 8.53 -7.54
N GLU A 85 8.06 8.71 -8.82
CA GLU A 85 9.36 9.15 -9.31
C GLU A 85 9.56 10.64 -8.98
N ASP A 86 10.59 10.94 -8.19
CA ASP A 86 11.37 12.18 -8.26
C ASP A 86 12.84 11.78 -8.09
#